data_AF-A0A7U8GSZ3-F1
#
_entry.id   AF-A0A7U8GSZ3-F1
#
_cell.length_a   1.000
_cell.length_b   1.000
_cell.length_c   1.000
_cell.angle_alpha   90.00
_cell.angle_beta   90.00
_cell.angle_gamma   90.00
#
_symmetry.space_group_name_H-M   'P 1'
#
loop_
_entity.id
_entity.type
_entity.pdbx_description
1 polymer ?
#
loop_
_entity_poly.entity_id
_entity_poly.type
_entity_poly.pdbx_seq_one_letter_code
_entity_poly.pdbx_strand_id
1 'polypeptide(L)'
;MRRLFLLLLAVFSFNAVSETQAPEPQLYRVLDGGYTVCQTLPQYEQLMKWSLYGVGSPPQTGCFPAPVNAKAIIKQCPENDIIICQFEISPEDGRPTMQVWASKVMLKPVPAQSGN
;
A
#
# COMPACT_ATOMS: atom_id res chain seq x y z
N MET A 1 -58.97 20.05 43.80
CA MET A 1 -58.22 20.85 42.80
C MET A 1 -57.28 19.91 42.05
N ARG A 2 -57.59 19.59 40.79
CA ARG A 2 -56.92 18.56 39.97
C ARG A 2 -55.93 19.28 39.05
N ARG A 3 -54.64 19.26 39.38
CA ARG A 3 -53.60 19.90 38.56
C ARG A 3 -53.26 18.98 37.38
N LEU A 4 -53.75 19.39 36.23
CA LEU A 4 -53.35 18.95 34.90
C LEU A 4 -51.87 19.33 34.70
N PHE A 5 -51.00 18.35 34.46
CA PHE A 5 -49.61 18.61 34.03
C PHE A 5 -49.46 18.10 32.60
N LEU A 6 -49.51 19.04 31.66
CA LEU A 6 -49.16 18.91 30.25
C LEU A 6 -47.76 19.47 30.09
N LEU A 7 -46.77 18.63 29.78
CA LEU A 7 -45.42 19.00 29.30
C LEU A 7 -44.74 17.69 28.88
N LEU A 8 -43.93 17.58 27.84
CA LEU A 8 -43.71 18.31 26.60
C LEU A 8 -42.73 17.39 25.84
N LEU A 9 -42.92 17.23 24.53
CA LEU A 9 -42.03 16.46 23.66
C LEU A 9 -40.56 16.90 23.81
N ALA A 10 -39.66 15.93 23.98
CA ALA A 10 -38.28 16.04 23.54
C ALA A 10 -37.84 14.69 22.97
N VAL A 11 -38.20 14.47 21.71
CA VAL A 11 -37.61 13.40 20.89
C VAL A 11 -36.17 13.81 20.60
N PHE A 12 -35.24 13.39 21.45
CA PHE A 12 -33.82 13.49 21.16
C PHE A 12 -33.47 12.42 20.12
N SER A 13 -33.65 12.77 18.85
CA SER A 13 -33.10 12.05 17.71
C SER A 13 -31.57 12.15 17.76
N PHE A 14 -30.92 11.27 18.52
CA PHE A 14 -29.50 10.99 18.37
C PHE A 14 -29.30 10.28 17.02
N ASN A 15 -29.16 11.07 15.95
CA ASN A 15 -28.52 10.57 14.74
C ASN A 15 -27.04 10.38 15.10
N ALA A 16 -26.68 9.15 15.46
CA ALA A 16 -25.31 8.72 15.59
C ALA A 16 -24.62 8.88 14.23
N VAL A 17 -23.90 10.00 14.05
CA VAL A 17 -22.86 10.12 13.03
C VAL A 17 -21.87 9.01 13.33
N SER A 18 -21.93 7.93 12.54
CA SER A 18 -20.85 6.97 12.45
C SER A 18 -19.71 7.68 11.71
N GLU A 19 -18.75 8.20 12.47
CA GLU A 19 -17.46 8.59 11.93
C GLU A 19 -16.82 7.35 11.31
N THR A 20 -16.89 7.23 9.99
CA THR A 20 -16.10 6.26 9.23
C THR A 20 -14.64 6.67 9.40
N GLN A 21 -13.96 6.14 10.42
CA GLN A 21 -12.51 6.23 10.54
C GLN A 21 -11.90 5.64 9.27
N ALA A 22 -11.29 6.50 8.45
CA ALA A 22 -10.53 6.05 7.30
C ALA A 22 -9.46 5.06 7.79
N PRO A 23 -9.34 3.86 7.21
CA PRO A 23 -8.34 2.90 7.64
C PRO A 23 -6.96 3.55 7.55
N GLU A 24 -6.21 3.50 8.65
CA GLU A 24 -4.84 4.01 8.64
C GLU A 24 -4.03 3.36 7.51
N PRO A 25 -3.18 4.12 6.81
CA PRO A 25 -2.39 3.57 5.71
C PRO A 25 -1.45 2.47 6.24
N GLN A 26 -1.72 1.24 5.82
CA GLN A 26 -0.88 0.08 6.13
C GLN A 26 0.57 0.35 5.68
N LEU A 27 1.50 0.37 6.63
CA LEU A 27 2.92 0.52 6.35
C LEU A 27 3.54 -0.82 5.93
N TYR A 28 4.46 -0.78 4.98
CA TYR A 28 5.16 -1.96 4.46
C TYR A 28 6.68 -1.79 4.47
N ARG A 29 7.38 -2.93 4.45
CA ARG A 29 8.83 -3.06 4.30
C ARG A 29 9.17 -4.02 3.17
N VAL A 30 10.27 -3.78 2.48
CA VAL A 30 10.83 -4.75 1.53
C VAL A 30 11.37 -5.96 2.31
N LEU A 31 10.94 -7.17 1.94
CA LEU A 31 11.25 -8.43 2.62
C LEU A 31 12.75 -8.73 2.69
N ASP A 32 13.40 -8.82 1.53
CA ASP A 32 14.80 -9.19 1.36
C ASP A 32 15.39 -8.64 0.04
N GLY A 33 16.65 -8.97 -0.24
CA GLY A 33 17.38 -8.48 -1.42
C GLY A 33 17.19 -9.34 -2.68
N GLY A 34 16.33 -10.36 -2.64
CA GLY A 34 16.05 -11.24 -3.78
C GLY A 34 15.09 -10.63 -4.80
N TYR A 35 14.41 -9.53 -4.45
CA TYR A 35 13.44 -8.88 -5.31
C TYR A 35 14.09 -7.85 -6.22
N THR A 36 13.64 -7.78 -7.47
CA THR A 36 14.02 -6.73 -8.42
C THR A 36 12.86 -5.75 -8.59
N VAL A 37 13.18 -4.47 -8.62
CA VAL A 37 12.26 -3.37 -8.91
C VAL A 37 12.68 -2.67 -10.19
N CYS A 38 11.74 -2.06 -10.91
CA CYS A 38 12.05 -1.32 -12.13
C CYS A 38 11.49 0.11 -12.09
N GLN A 39 12.10 1.04 -12.81
CA GLN A 39 11.66 2.44 -12.85
C GLN A 39 10.30 2.62 -13.53
N THR A 40 9.96 1.74 -14.49
CA THR A 40 8.72 1.84 -15.28
C THR A 40 7.96 0.51 -15.31
N LEU A 41 6.65 0.59 -15.49
CA LEU A 41 5.80 -0.59 -15.66
C LEU A 41 6.22 -1.47 -16.85
N PRO A 42 6.47 -0.93 -18.07
CA PRO A 42 6.88 -1.75 -19.21
C PRO A 42 8.19 -2.53 -18.97
N GLN A 43 9.16 -1.93 -18.26
CA GLN A 43 10.40 -2.62 -17.88
C GLN A 43 10.11 -3.78 -16.93
N TYR A 44 9.24 -3.56 -15.93
CA TYR A 44 8.87 -4.63 -15.01
C TYR A 44 8.09 -5.75 -15.71
N GLU A 45 7.15 -5.42 -16.61
CA GLU A 45 6.43 -6.40 -17.41
C GLU A 45 7.37 -7.21 -18.32
N GLN A 46 8.36 -6.56 -18.93
CA GLN A 46 9.39 -7.24 -19.71
C GLN A 46 10.19 -8.21 -18.83
N LEU A 47 10.61 -7.77 -17.63
CA LEU A 47 11.28 -8.63 -16.66
C LEU A 47 10.42 -9.83 -16.30
N MET A 48 9.13 -9.64 -16.03
CA MET A 48 8.20 -10.71 -15.68
C MET A 48 8.02 -11.71 -16.83
N LYS A 49 7.89 -11.25 -18.08
CA LYS A 49 7.78 -12.12 -19.26
C LYS A 49 9.01 -13.02 -19.41
N TRP A 50 10.21 -12.44 -19.24
CA TRP A 50 11.45 -13.18 -19.32
C TRP A 50 11.61 -14.15 -18.13
N SER A 51 11.41 -13.70 -16.90
CA SER A 51 11.63 -14.50 -15.68
C SER A 51 10.64 -15.64 -15.51
N LEU A 52 9.36 -15.44 -15.82
CA LEU A 52 8.32 -16.46 -15.62
C LEU A 52 8.15 -17.40 -16.80
N TYR A 53 8.30 -16.89 -18.02
CA TYR A 53 7.96 -17.64 -19.24
C TYR A 53 9.15 -17.88 -20.16
N GLY A 54 10.35 -17.34 -19.85
CA GLY A 54 11.52 -17.44 -20.72
C GLY A 54 11.36 -16.71 -22.05
N VAL A 55 10.39 -15.79 -22.16
CA VAL A 55 10.06 -15.09 -23.40
C VAL A 55 10.80 -13.76 -23.49
N GLY A 56 11.45 -13.52 -24.63
CA GLY A 56 12.15 -12.26 -24.90
C GLY A 56 13.50 -12.17 -24.18
N SER A 57 13.88 -10.96 -23.78
CA SER A 57 15.12 -10.67 -23.06
C SER A 57 14.83 -9.82 -21.83
N PRO A 58 15.66 -9.89 -20.78
CA PRO A 58 15.50 -9.02 -19.62
C PRO A 58 15.76 -7.55 -20.03
N PRO A 59 15.16 -6.59 -19.30
CA PRO A 59 15.45 -5.19 -19.51
C PRO A 59 16.94 -4.90 -19.26
N GLN A 60 17.57 -4.15 -20.17
CA GLN A 60 19.01 -3.85 -20.10
C GLN A 60 19.34 -2.76 -19.07
N THR A 61 18.37 -1.90 -18.75
CA THR A 61 18.51 -0.78 -17.83
C THR A 61 17.21 -0.52 -17.07
N GLY A 62 17.30 0.26 -15.99
CA GLY A 62 16.16 0.74 -15.22
C GLY A 62 15.58 -0.26 -14.22
N CYS A 63 16.10 -1.49 -14.17
CA CYS A 63 15.79 -2.47 -13.14
C CYS A 63 17.00 -2.73 -12.25
N PHE A 64 16.76 -2.87 -10.94
CA PHE A 64 17.80 -3.06 -9.94
C PHE A 64 17.24 -3.79 -8.70
N PRO A 65 18.12 -4.38 -7.87
CA PRO A 65 17.70 -5.03 -6.64
C PRO A 65 16.96 -4.07 -5.70
N ALA A 66 15.86 -4.53 -5.11
CA ALA A 66 15.11 -3.79 -4.12
C ALA A 66 15.96 -3.58 -2.86
N PRO A 67 16.04 -2.35 -2.31
CA PRO A 67 16.75 -2.11 -1.07
C PRO A 67 16.09 -2.84 0.10
N VAL A 68 16.83 -3.74 0.75
CA VAL A 68 16.36 -4.53 1.89
C VAL A 68 15.89 -3.63 3.03
N ASN A 69 14.80 -4.00 3.71
CA ASN A 69 14.20 -3.26 4.83
C ASN A 69 13.72 -1.84 4.51
N ALA A 70 13.79 -1.40 3.26
CA ALA A 70 13.29 -0.08 2.88
C ALA A 70 11.80 0.05 3.19
N LYS A 71 11.39 1.24 3.61
CA LYS A 71 9.97 1.57 3.75
C LYS A 71 9.36 1.57 2.36
N ALA A 72 8.15 1.02 2.24
CA ALA A 72 7.41 1.02 0.99
C ALA A 72 6.00 1.54 1.20
N ILE A 73 5.56 2.43 0.32
CA ILE A 73 4.18 2.92 0.23
C ILE A 73 3.64 2.49 -1.14
N ILE A 74 2.49 1.82 -1.13
CA ILE A 74 1.79 1.46 -2.37
C ILE A 74 1.09 2.71 -2.90
N LYS A 75 1.45 3.15 -4.12
CA LYS A 75 0.84 4.34 -4.74
C LYS A 75 -0.37 3.96 -5.61
N GLN A 76 -0.21 2.92 -6.41
CA GLN A 76 -1.28 2.38 -7.26
C GLN A 76 -0.98 0.93 -7.63
N CYS A 77 -2.04 0.15 -7.86
CA CYS A 77 -1.95 -1.19 -8.43
C CYS A 77 -2.98 -1.24 -9.57
N PRO A 78 -2.59 -1.07 -10.84
CA PRO A 78 -3.53 -1.27 -11.95
C PRO A 78 -4.12 -2.68 -11.88
N GLU A 79 -5.39 -2.82 -12.24
CA GLU A 79 -6.02 -4.13 -12.37
C GLU A 79 -5.34 -4.91 -13.50
N ASN A 80 -4.68 -6.00 -13.13
CA ASN A 80 -3.97 -6.92 -14.01
C ASN A 80 -4.02 -8.33 -13.38
N ASP A 81 -3.85 -9.38 -14.20
CA ASP A 81 -3.86 -10.78 -13.75
C ASP A 81 -2.75 -11.11 -12.73
N ILE A 82 -1.70 -10.28 -12.70
CA ILE A 82 -0.63 -10.30 -11.71
C ILE A 82 -0.66 -8.97 -10.97
N ILE A 83 -0.70 -9.01 -9.63
CA ILE A 83 -0.70 -7.79 -8.80
C ILE A 83 0.68 -7.12 -8.90
N ILE A 84 0.81 -6.24 -9.89
CA ILE A 84 1.93 -5.32 -10.09
C ILE A 84 1.50 -3.95 -9.58
N CYS A 85 2.33 -3.32 -8.77
CA CYS A 85 2.03 -2.02 -8.19
C CYS A 85 3.20 -1.06 -8.38
N GLN A 86 2.88 0.23 -8.37
CA GLN A 86 3.84 1.29 -8.18
C GLN A 86 4.04 1.52 -6.68
N PHE A 87 5.30 1.62 -6.29
CA PHE A 87 5.74 1.88 -4.93
C PHE A 87 6.59 3.13 -4.85
N GLU A 88 6.45 3.81 -3.73
CA GLU A 88 7.42 4.76 -3.22
C GLU A 88 8.27 4.03 -2.19
N ILE A 89 9.56 3.85 -2.49
CA ILE A 89 10.51 3.14 -1.64
C ILE A 89 11.49 4.14 -1.03
N SER A 90 11.59 4.15 0.29
CA SER A 90 12.58 4.94 1.04
C SER A 90 13.61 4.02 1.71
N PRO A 91 14.83 3.92 1.15
CA PRO A 91 15.94 3.18 1.74
C PRO A 91 16.31 3.71 3.13
N GLU A 92 16.82 2.84 4.01
CA GLU A 92 17.29 3.24 5.34
C GLU A 92 18.73 3.78 5.34
N ASP A 93 19.46 3.57 4.24
CA ASP A 93 20.86 3.96 4.07
C ASP A 93 21.06 5.42 3.62
N GLY A 94 19.99 6.24 3.64
CA GLY A 94 20.02 7.65 3.28
C GLY A 94 19.97 7.92 1.77
N ARG A 95 19.90 6.89 0.92
CA ARG A 95 19.59 7.07 -0.49
C ARG A 95 18.21 7.74 -0.70
N PRO A 96 18.02 8.47 -1.80
CA PRO A 96 16.76 9.15 -2.06
C PRO A 96 15.60 8.15 -2.19
N THR A 97 14.40 8.63 -1.87
CA THR A 97 13.16 7.90 -2.15
C THR A 97 13.01 7.69 -3.66
N MET A 98 12.56 6.50 -4.05
CA MET A 98 12.43 6.08 -5.45
C MET A 98 10.99 5.68 -5.76
N GLN A 99 10.52 6.05 -6.95
CA GLN A 99 9.27 5.57 -7.52
C GLN A 99 9.57 4.40 -8.44
N VAL A 100 9.08 3.21 -8.10
CA VAL A 100 9.39 1.97 -8.83
C VAL A 100 8.18 1.07 -8.97
N TRP A 101 8.27 0.11 -9.87
CA TRP A 101 7.28 -0.91 -10.17
C TRP A 101 7.81 -2.28 -9.77
N ALA A 102 6.96 -3.04 -9.06
CA ALA A 102 7.23 -4.42 -8.71
C ALA A 102 5.95 -5.17 -8.33
N SER A 103 6.08 -6.46 -8.01
CA SER A 103 5.00 -7.25 -7.43
C SER A 103 4.85 -6.98 -5.92
N LYS A 104 3.59 -6.93 -5.43
CA LYS A 104 3.27 -6.74 -4.01
C LYS A 104 3.88 -7.82 -3.10
N VAL A 105 4.21 -9.00 -3.64
CA VAL A 105 4.81 -10.11 -2.88
C VAL A 105 6.14 -9.75 -2.24
N MET A 106 6.83 -8.69 -2.69
CA MET A 106 8.08 -8.23 -2.09
C MET A 106 7.90 -7.55 -0.73
N LEU A 107 6.66 -7.32 -0.29
CA LEU A 107 6.35 -6.52 0.88
C LEU A 107 5.96 -7.36 2.11
N LYS A 108 6.44 -6.92 3.26
CA LYS A 108 5.99 -7.34 4.60
C LYS A 108 5.20 -6.21 5.26
N PRO A 109 3.99 -6.45 5.77
CA PRO A 109 3.30 -5.44 6.57
C PRO A 109 4.09 -5.19 7.86
N VAL A 110 4.21 -3.92 8.23
CA VAL A 110 4.63 -3.54 9.58
C VAL A 110 3.42 -3.69 10.48
N PRO A 111 3.50 -4.44 11.59
CA PRO A 111 2.43 -4.50 12.56
C PRO A 111 2.09 -3.07 13.00
N ALA A 112 0.81 -2.69 12.94
CA ALA A 112 0.35 -1.49 13.59
C ALA A 112 0.75 -1.61 15.06
N GLN A 113 1.43 -0.61 15.61
CA GLN A 113 1.80 -0.66 17.02
C GLN A 113 0.51 -0.70 17.84
N SER A 114 0.21 -1.86 18.40
CA SER A 114 -0.77 -1.97 19.48
C SER A 114 -0.21 -1.17 20.64
N GLY A 115 -0.73 0.04 20.83
CA GLY A 115 -0.38 0.87 21.96
C GLY A 115 -0.59 0.10 23.27
N ASN A 116 0.42 0.14 24.13
CA ASN A 116 0.31 -0.10 25.56
C ASN A 116 0.55 1.23 26.27
#